data_AF-A0A942BXB8-F1
#
_entry.id   AF-A0A942BXB8-F1
#
_cell.length_a   1.000
_cell.length_b   1.000
_cell.length_c   1.000
_cell.angle_alpha   90.00
_cell.angle_beta   90.00
_cell.angle_gamma   90.00
#
_symmetry.space_group_name_H-M   'P 1'
#
loop_
_entity.id
_entity.type
_entity.pdbx_description
1 polymer ?
#
loop_
_entity_poly.entity_id
_entity_poly.type
_entity_poly.pdbx_seq_one_letter_code
_entity_poly.pdbx_strand_id
1 'polypeptide(L)'
;MIEIKQPASADQLKPLLSALSQLYELDRKVQARSEFQALGRNLEKMKAAFDELGYRIEDPQGQGYNETRVDLEASIAGSSTEDLVVTEVIKPIIRYLMRDSTGEYSKIIQRGVVVVESRSKKDAQ
;
A
#
# COMPACT_ATOMS: atom_id res chain seq x y z
N MET A 1 -20.58 -17.27 -16.45
CA MET A 1 -19.17 -17.63 -16.21
C MET A 1 -18.33 -16.51 -16.78
N ILE A 2 -17.70 -15.70 -15.93
CA ILE A 2 -16.73 -14.71 -16.41
C ILE A 2 -15.45 -15.49 -16.65
N GLU A 3 -15.10 -15.71 -17.93
CA GLU A 3 -13.77 -16.15 -18.30
C GLU A 3 -12.78 -15.10 -17.79
N ILE A 4 -12.07 -15.42 -16.71
CA ILE A 4 -10.86 -14.70 -16.33
C ILE A 4 -9.82 -15.11 -17.37
N LYS A 5 -9.87 -14.47 -18.54
CA LYS A 5 -8.75 -14.47 -19.49
C LYS A 5 -7.51 -14.03 -18.72
N GLN A 6 -6.44 -14.81 -18.91
CA GLN A 6 -5.02 -14.58 -18.59
C GLN A 6 -4.65 -13.27 -17.87
N PRO A 7 -3.72 -13.28 -16.90
CA PRO A 7 -3.36 -12.07 -16.15
C PRO A 7 -3.06 -10.94 -17.12
N ALA A 8 -3.88 -9.89 -17.05
CA ALA A 8 -3.75 -8.68 -17.84
C ALA A 8 -2.27 -8.28 -17.86
N SER A 9 -1.73 -7.94 -19.03
CA SER A 9 -0.32 -7.53 -19.12
C SER A 9 -0.06 -6.38 -18.13
N ALA A 10 1.16 -6.25 -17.61
CA ALA A 10 1.48 -5.24 -16.59
C ALA A 10 1.04 -3.82 -17.00
N ASP A 11 1.02 -3.53 -18.31
CA ASP A 11 0.54 -2.27 -18.87
C ASP A 11 -0.98 -2.07 -18.77
N GLN A 12 -1.78 -3.12 -18.85
CA GLN A 12 -3.24 -3.06 -18.73
C GLN A 12 -3.70 -2.79 -17.29
N LEU A 13 -2.86 -3.14 -16.29
CA LEU A 13 -3.14 -2.87 -14.88
C LEU A 13 -2.77 -1.46 -14.44
N LYS A 14 -1.95 -0.72 -15.22
CA LYS A 14 -1.48 0.62 -14.85
C LYS A 14 -2.60 1.59 -14.47
N PRO A 15 -3.71 1.72 -15.22
CA PRO A 15 -4.79 2.63 -14.83
C PRO A 15 -5.45 2.25 -13.51
N LEU A 16 -5.63 0.94 -13.27
CA LEU A 16 -6.20 0.44 -12.02
C LEU A 16 -5.27 0.69 -10.83
N LEU A 17 -3.98 0.39 -10.96
CA LEU A 17 -2.99 0.66 -9.91
C LEU A 17 -2.88 2.17 -9.61
N SER A 18 -3.00 3.01 -10.65
CA SER A 18 -3.08 4.46 -10.48
C SER A 18 -4.32 4.87 -9.69
N ALA A 19 -5.49 4.32 -10.01
CA ALA A 19 -6.73 4.61 -9.29
C ALA A 19 -6.67 4.18 -7.80
N LEU A 20 -6.14 2.98 -7.52
CA LEU A 20 -5.92 2.49 -6.16
C LEU A 20 -4.94 3.37 -5.38
N SER A 21 -3.86 3.81 -6.04
CA SER A 21 -2.88 4.73 -5.44
C SER A 21 -3.49 6.11 -5.17
N GLN A 22 -4.36 6.63 -6.05
CA GLN A 22 -5.08 7.87 -5.80
C GLN A 22 -6.10 7.72 -4.66
N LEU A 23 -6.77 6.57 -4.56
CA LEU A 23 -7.67 6.28 -3.44
C LEU A 23 -6.92 6.29 -2.10
N TYR A 24 -5.74 5.69 -2.05
CA TYR A 24 -4.85 5.74 -0.88
C TYR A 24 -4.49 7.19 -0.50
N GLU A 25 -4.03 7.99 -1.47
CA GLU A 25 -3.64 9.38 -1.22
C GLU A 25 -4.81 10.25 -0.75
N LEU A 26 -6.00 10.05 -1.32
CA LEU A 26 -7.21 10.74 -0.90
C LEU A 26 -7.58 10.37 0.52
N ASP A 27 -7.56 9.07 0.86
CA ASP A 27 -7.85 8.60 2.22
C ASP A 27 -6.88 9.22 3.22
N ARG A 28 -5.56 9.18 2.95
CA ARG A 28 -4.55 9.81 3.81
C ARG A 28 -4.82 11.30 4.04
N LYS A 29 -5.16 12.05 2.98
CA LYS A 29 -5.47 13.48 3.08
C LYS A 29 -6.77 13.77 3.83
N VAL A 30 -7.77 12.90 3.70
CA VAL A 30 -9.05 13.01 4.41
C VAL A 30 -8.86 12.69 5.90
N GLN A 31 -8.12 11.64 6.25
CA GLN A 31 -7.85 11.28 7.64
C GLN A 31 -6.99 12.35 8.35
N ALA A 32 -6.10 13.04 7.63
CA ALA A 32 -5.27 14.11 8.18
C ALA A 32 -6.04 15.40 8.52
N ARG A 33 -7.29 15.56 8.09
CA ARG A 33 -8.05 16.82 8.23
C ARG A 33 -9.49 16.56 8.67
N SER A 34 -9.84 17.05 9.85
CA SER A 34 -11.19 16.88 10.43
C SER A 34 -12.32 17.45 9.57
N GLU A 35 -12.04 18.49 8.76
CA GLU A 35 -13.00 19.11 7.83
C GLU A 35 -13.56 18.14 6.77
N PHE A 36 -12.84 17.06 6.47
CA PHE A 36 -13.24 16.07 5.46
C PHE A 36 -13.82 14.78 6.04
N GLN A 37 -14.08 14.70 7.34
CA GLN A 37 -14.56 13.47 8.00
C GLN A 37 -15.81 12.87 7.32
N ALA A 38 -16.69 13.72 6.79
CA ALA A 38 -17.88 13.29 6.06
C ALA A 38 -17.56 12.44 4.81
N LEU A 39 -16.40 12.65 4.17
CA LEU A 39 -15.91 11.91 3.00
C LEU A 39 -15.27 10.56 3.38
N GLY A 40 -14.78 10.43 4.61
CA GLY A 40 -14.08 9.21 5.06
C GLY A 40 -14.94 7.95 4.86
N ARG A 41 -16.23 8.02 5.18
CA ARG A 41 -17.17 6.88 4.96
C ARG A 41 -17.28 6.46 3.50
N ASN A 42 -17.20 7.41 2.56
CA ASN A 42 -17.25 7.10 1.13
C ASN A 42 -15.97 6.42 0.68
N LEU A 43 -14.81 6.88 1.17
CA LEU A 43 -13.53 6.26 0.88
C LEU A 43 -13.42 4.85 1.47
N GLU A 44 -13.92 4.63 2.69
CA GLU A 44 -14.02 3.28 3.27
C GLU A 44 -14.86 2.33 2.41
N LYS A 45 -16.01 2.79 1.89
CA LYS A 45 -16.83 1.99 0.98
C LYS A 45 -16.12 1.69 -0.34
N MET A 46 -15.36 2.64 -0.88
CA MET A 46 -14.55 2.42 -2.08
C MET A 46 -13.44 1.39 -1.82
N LYS A 47 -12.74 1.49 -0.69
CA LYS A 47 -11.72 0.51 -0.27
C LYS A 47 -12.35 -0.89 -0.13
N ALA A 48 -13.49 -0.99 0.56
CA ALA A 48 -14.21 -2.25 0.72
C ALA A 48 -14.63 -2.87 -0.64
N ALA A 49 -15.10 -2.06 -1.59
CA ALA A 49 -15.45 -2.55 -2.92
C ALA A 49 -14.23 -3.09 -3.69
N PHE A 50 -13.05 -2.48 -3.54
CA PHE A 50 -11.81 -3.02 -4.11
C PHE A 50 -11.32 -4.27 -3.38
N ASP A 51 -11.44 -4.32 -2.06
CA ASP A 51 -11.14 -5.52 -1.25
C ASP A 51 -12.03 -6.71 -1.68
N GLU A 52 -13.32 -6.48 -1.95
CA GLU A 52 -14.24 -7.51 -2.48
C GLU A 52 -13.82 -8.02 -3.88
N LEU A 53 -13.21 -7.16 -4.69
CA LEU A 53 -12.61 -7.53 -5.97
C LEU A 53 -11.23 -8.21 -5.80
N GLY A 54 -10.73 -8.33 -4.58
CA GLY A 54 -9.46 -8.95 -4.22
C GLY A 54 -8.26 -7.99 -4.19
N TYR A 55 -8.46 -6.68 -4.37
CA TYR A 55 -7.38 -5.70 -4.35
C TYR A 55 -7.24 -5.06 -2.97
N ARG A 56 -6.10 -5.31 -2.31
CA ARG A 56 -5.81 -4.78 -0.98
C ARG A 56 -4.75 -3.68 -1.07
N ILE A 57 -5.09 -2.52 -0.52
CA ILE A 57 -4.16 -1.38 -0.34
C ILE A 57 -3.58 -1.48 1.07
N GLU A 58 -2.26 -1.49 1.19
CA GLU A 58 -1.57 -1.55 2.48
C GLU A 58 -0.67 -0.32 2.66
N ASP A 59 -0.79 0.30 3.83
CA ASP A 59 0.05 1.42 4.25
C ASP A 59 1.25 0.91 5.08
N PRO A 60 2.49 1.01 4.58
CA PRO A 60 3.67 0.62 5.32
C PRO A 60 4.18 1.69 6.31
N GLN A 61 3.51 2.85 6.44
CA GLN A 61 3.92 3.94 7.32
C GLN A 61 4.20 3.44 8.76
N GLY A 62 5.36 3.80 9.30
CA GLY A 62 5.77 3.43 10.66
C GLY A 62 6.20 1.97 10.84
N GLN A 63 6.12 1.13 9.80
CA GLN A 63 6.62 -0.24 9.87
C GLN A 63 8.14 -0.29 9.77
N GLY A 64 8.74 -1.28 10.42
CA GLY A 64 10.18 -1.55 10.30
C GLY A 64 10.56 -2.00 8.89
N TYR A 65 11.76 -1.63 8.46
CA TYR A 65 12.33 -2.00 7.18
C TYR A 65 13.63 -2.77 7.35
N ASN A 66 13.81 -3.77 6.49
CA ASN A 66 15.09 -4.44 6.26
C ASN A 66 15.19 -4.81 4.78
N GLU A 67 16.39 -5.13 4.30
CA GLU A 67 16.64 -5.43 2.88
C GLU A 67 15.93 -6.69 2.37
N THR A 68 15.44 -7.56 3.26
CA THR A 68 14.69 -8.76 2.88
C THR A 68 13.21 -8.48 2.58
N ARG A 69 12.72 -7.27 2.84
CA ARG A 69 11.35 -6.83 2.50
C ARG A 69 11.21 -6.66 0.99
N VAL A 70 10.66 -7.69 0.35
CA VAL A 70 10.42 -7.71 -1.10
C VAL A 70 9.24 -6.85 -1.55
N ASP A 71 8.36 -6.46 -0.63
CA ASP A 71 7.17 -5.65 -0.88
C ASP A 71 7.44 -4.14 -0.96
N LEU A 72 8.65 -3.69 -0.63
CA LEU A 72 9.03 -2.28 -0.62
C LEU A 72 10.20 -1.97 -1.55
N GLU A 73 10.16 -0.81 -2.17
CA GLU A 73 11.27 -0.08 -2.79
C GLU A 73 11.59 1.11 -1.88
N ALA A 74 12.65 0.98 -1.08
CA ALA A 74 13.01 1.97 -0.08
C ALA A 74 14.18 2.84 -0.52
N SER A 75 14.07 4.14 -0.30
CA SER A 75 15.20 5.08 -0.28
C SER A 75 15.60 5.32 1.17
N ILE A 76 16.86 5.05 1.52
CA ILE A 76 17.40 5.32 2.86
C ILE A 76 17.74 6.81 2.95
N ALA A 77 17.16 7.51 3.91
CA ALA A 77 17.54 8.86 4.28
C ALA A 77 18.42 8.85 5.55
N GLY A 78 19.37 9.78 5.61
CA GLY A 78 20.40 9.82 6.66
C GLY A 78 21.61 8.92 6.37
N SER A 79 22.40 8.62 7.41
CA SER A 79 23.68 7.90 7.30
C SER A 79 23.69 6.50 7.91
N SER A 80 22.64 6.12 8.64
CA SER A 80 22.52 4.82 9.31
C SER A 80 21.67 3.86 8.50
N THR A 81 22.07 2.59 8.46
CA THR A 81 21.34 1.49 7.81
C THR A 81 20.71 0.52 8.82
N GLU A 82 20.77 0.83 10.11
CA GLU A 82 20.25 0.02 11.21
C GLU A 82 18.96 0.61 11.79
N ASP A 83 18.07 -0.27 12.29
CA ASP A 83 16.76 0.06 12.88
C ASP A 83 15.94 1.02 12.01
N LEU A 84 15.87 0.71 10.71
CA LEU A 84 15.17 1.51 9.72
C LEU A 84 13.65 1.37 9.89
N VAL A 85 12.95 2.50 9.82
CA VAL A 85 11.50 2.58 9.84
C VAL A 85 11.01 3.42 8.66
N VAL A 86 9.86 3.05 8.11
CA VAL A 86 9.19 3.83 7.06
C VAL A 86 8.70 5.15 7.64
N THR A 87 9.29 6.26 7.19
CA THR A 87 8.93 7.62 7.61
C THR A 87 8.04 8.33 6.60
N GLU A 88 8.13 7.95 5.31
CA GLU A 88 7.28 8.49 4.26
C GLU A 88 6.86 7.38 3.29
N VAL A 89 5.57 7.37 2.95
CA VAL A 89 5.01 6.53 1.88
C VAL A 89 4.72 7.36 0.65
N ILE A 90 5.46 7.10 -0.43
CA ILE A 90 5.31 7.73 -1.74
C ILE A 90 4.28 6.96 -2.58
N LYS A 91 4.29 5.63 -2.49
CA LYS A 91 3.27 4.75 -3.08
C LYS A 91 2.91 3.62 -2.12
N PRO A 92 1.62 3.23 -2.03
CA PRO A 92 1.22 2.11 -1.18
C PRO A 92 1.64 0.77 -1.79
N ILE A 93 1.67 -0.26 -0.95
CA ILE A 93 1.75 -1.64 -1.41
C ILE A 93 0.34 -2.02 -1.90
N ILE A 94 0.25 -2.64 -3.08
CA ILE A 94 -1.02 -3.20 -3.58
C ILE A 94 -0.85 -4.70 -3.75
N ARG A 95 -1.72 -5.46 -3.09
CA ARG A 95 -1.79 -6.92 -3.20
C ARG A 95 -3.07 -7.35 -3.91
N TYR A 96 -2.97 -8.45 -4.66
CA TYR A 96 -4.12 -9.16 -5.19
C TYR A 96 -4.29 -10.48 -4.43
N LEU A 97 -5.47 -10.67 -3.84
CA LEU A 97 -5.90 -11.87 -3.14
C LEU A 97 -6.51 -12.82 -4.17
N MET A 98 -5.88 -13.98 -4.33
CA MET A 98 -6.37 -15.07 -5.16
C MET A 98 -6.89 -16.16 -4.25
N ARG A 99 -8.00 -16.77 -4.66
CA ARG A 99 -8.57 -17.93 -3.98
C ARG A 99 -8.62 -19.09 -4.96
N ASP A 100 -8.09 -20.23 -4.52
CA ASP A 100 -8.24 -21.48 -5.23
C ASP A 100 -8.73 -22.58 -4.26
N SER A 101 -8.75 -23.82 -4.76
CA SER A 101 -9.13 -25.00 -3.97
C SER A 101 -8.21 -25.30 -2.78
N THR A 102 -7.03 -24.70 -2.73
CA THR A 102 -6.00 -24.94 -1.71
C THR A 102 -5.94 -23.86 -0.64
N GLY A 103 -6.54 -22.69 -0.89
CA GLY A 103 -6.67 -21.61 0.08
C GLY A 103 -6.67 -20.22 -0.54
N GLU A 104 -6.46 -19.22 0.32
CA GLU A 104 -6.25 -17.84 -0.09
C GLU A 104 -4.75 -17.54 -0.10
N TYR A 105 -4.25 -17.01 -1.21
CA TYR A 105 -2.87 -16.54 -1.33
C TYR A 105 -2.85 -15.14 -1.93
N SER A 106 -1.85 -14.35 -1.54
CA SER A 106 -1.71 -12.96 -2.02
C SER A 106 -0.48 -12.80 -2.91
N LYS A 107 -0.58 -11.92 -3.91
CA LYS A 107 0.53 -11.51 -4.76
C LYS A 107 0.70 -10.00 -4.70
N ILE A 108 1.93 -9.54 -4.53
CA ILE A 108 2.27 -8.12 -4.66
C ILE A 108 2.18 -7.75 -6.14
N ILE A 109 1.25 -6.84 -6.47
CA ILE A 109 1.08 -6.31 -7.83
C ILE A 109 1.62 -4.89 -7.97
N GLN A 110 1.87 -4.21 -6.84
CA GLN A 110 2.66 -2.98 -6.74
C GLN A 110 3.47 -3.00 -5.45
N ARG A 111 4.80 -2.83 -5.56
CA ARG A 111 5.66 -2.59 -4.40
C ARG A 111 5.41 -1.18 -3.87
N GLY A 112 5.40 -1.03 -2.56
CA GLY A 112 5.34 0.28 -1.93
C GLY A 112 6.64 1.03 -2.19
N VAL A 113 6.56 2.32 -2.52
CA VAL A 113 7.75 3.18 -2.67
C VAL A 113 7.81 4.06 -1.45
N VAL A 114 8.92 4.00 -0.71
CA VAL A 114 9.01 4.60 0.62
C VAL A 114 10.34 5.29 0.87
N VAL A 115 10.34 6.23 1.80
CA VAL A 115 11.56 6.71 2.47
C VAL A 115 11.65 6.03 3.83
N VAL A 116 12.84 5.55 4.15
CA VAL A 116 13.15 4.94 5.45
C VAL A 116 14.26 5.70 6.12
N GLU A 117 14.18 5.82 7.43
CA GLU A 117 15.20 6.46 8.26
C GLU A 117 15.47 5.59 9.48
N SER A 118 16.66 5.72 10.05
CA SER A 118 16.99 5.07 11.31
C SER A 118 16.18 5.70 12.42
N ARG A 119 15.55 4.87 13.27
CA ARG A 119 14.76 5.33 14.40
C ARG A 119 15.66 6.13 15.34
N SER A 120 15.49 7.45 15.35
CA SER A 120 16.25 8.31 16.25
C SER A 120 15.68 8.21 17.68
N LYS A 121 16.54 8.20 18.70
CA LYS A 121 16.14 8.07 20.13
C LYS A 121 15.21 9.17 20.67
N LYS A 122 14.78 10.13 19.84
CA LYS A 122 13.91 11.25 20.24
C LYS A 122 12.42 10.91 20.21
N ASP A 123 12.01 9.82 19.56
CA ASP A 123 10.59 9.43 19.43
C ASP A 123 10.12 8.47 20.55
N ALA A 124 10.92 8.29 21.60
CA ALA A 124 10.65 7.42 22.75
C ALA A 124 10.40 8.19 24.06
N GLN A 125 10.03 9.47 23.99
CA GLN A 125 9.66 10.30 25.16
C GLN A 125 8.25 10.85 25.04
#